data_AF-A0A971AWQ8-F1
#
_entry.id   AF-A0A971AWQ8-F1
#
_cell.length_a   1.000
_cell.length_b   1.000
_cell.length_c   1.000
_cell.angle_alpha   90.00
_cell.angle_beta   90.00
_cell.angle_gamma   90.00
#
_symmetry.space_group_name_H-M   'P 1'
#
loop_
_entity.id
_entity.type
_entity.pdbx_description
1 polymer ?
#
loop_
_entity_poly.entity_id
_entity_poly.type
_entity_poly.pdbx_seq_one_letter_code
_entity_poly.pdbx_strand_id
1 'polypeptide(L)'
;MAASGGHWTKASTFVRSSFSDELDASERRRRAQEQEMAAAAKAHGARYRVDISEYGATTYRRYVITTKDGRRRSFTNPDEAQQFIKDLGALQPKGERWQPGIPIKWV
;
A
#
# COMPACT_ATOMS: atom_id res chain seq x y z
N MET A 1 48.73 28.36 33.12
CA MET A 1 48.59 28.20 31.65
C MET A 1 48.00 26.83 31.41
N ALA A 2 46.71 26.76 31.08
CA ALA A 2 45.94 25.52 31.07
C ALA A 2 46.17 24.74 29.78
N ALA A 3 46.21 23.42 29.94
CA ALA A 3 46.48 22.40 28.94
C ALA A 3 45.62 22.54 27.67
N SER A 4 46.28 22.47 26.51
CA SER A 4 45.66 22.19 25.22
C SER A 4 45.20 20.73 25.18
N GLY A 5 44.04 20.47 25.79
CA GLY A 5 43.33 19.21 25.67
C GLY A 5 42.97 18.95 24.21
N GLY A 6 43.50 17.85 23.64
CA GLY A 6 43.09 17.33 22.35
C GLY A 6 41.60 17.03 22.35
N HIS A 7 40.85 17.86 21.64
CA HIS A 7 39.40 17.74 21.49
C HIS A 7 39.08 16.60 20.52
N TRP A 8 38.99 15.37 21.02
CA TRP A 8 38.34 14.26 20.32
C TRP A 8 36.83 14.38 20.49
N THR A 9 36.17 15.22 19.68
CA THR A 9 34.71 15.15 19.58
C THR A 9 34.28 15.43 18.15
N LYS A 10 33.30 14.62 17.71
CA LYS A 10 32.41 14.80 16.56
C LYS A 10 32.79 14.03 15.29
N ALA A 11 32.78 12.70 15.40
CA ALA A 11 32.55 11.82 14.25
C ALA A 11 31.32 10.92 14.43
N SER A 12 30.37 11.26 15.32
CA SER A 12 29.25 10.35 15.66
C SER A 12 27.85 10.91 15.38
N THR A 13 27.71 12.14 14.89
CA THR A 13 26.39 12.78 14.71
C THR A 13 25.83 12.67 13.29
N PHE A 14 26.65 12.37 12.28
CA PHE A 14 26.21 12.37 10.88
C PHE A 14 25.52 11.07 10.43
N VAL A 15 25.82 9.93 11.05
CA VAL A 15 25.23 8.65 10.62
C VAL A 15 23.77 8.56 11.07
N ARG A 16 23.41 9.02 12.27
CA ARG A 16 22.07 8.82 12.82
C ARG A 16 20.96 9.68 12.19
N SER A 17 21.32 10.78 11.53
CA SER A 17 20.37 11.64 10.80
C SER A 17 19.94 11.01 9.47
N SER A 18 20.89 10.50 8.67
CA SER A 18 20.59 9.93 7.34
C SER A 18 19.63 8.74 7.43
N PHE A 19 19.86 7.81 8.36
CA PHE A 19 18.98 6.66 8.54
C PHE A 19 17.55 7.03 8.96
N SER A 20 17.39 8.13 9.71
CA SER A 20 16.07 8.57 10.17
C SER A 20 15.28 9.25 9.03
N ASP A 21 15.95 10.06 8.21
CA ASP A 21 15.38 10.66 7.01
C ASP A 21 15.06 9.61 5.93
N GLU A 22 15.91 8.60 5.76
CA GLU A 22 15.68 7.50 4.80
C GLU A 22 14.52 6.59 5.22
N LEU A 23 14.39 6.29 6.53
CA LEU A 23 13.24 5.58 7.08
C LEU A 23 11.94 6.36 6.86
N ASP A 24 11.93 7.66 7.15
CA ASP A 24 10.76 8.51 6.95
C ASP A 24 10.39 8.63 5.46
N ALA A 25 11.38 8.76 4.58
CA ALA A 25 11.18 8.76 3.13
C ALA A 25 10.62 7.42 2.61
N SER A 26 11.09 6.29 3.16
CA SER A 26 10.59 4.96 2.78
C SER A 26 9.13 4.76 3.19
N GLU A 27 8.75 5.20 4.40
CA GLU A 27 7.38 5.16 4.89
C GLU A 27 6.46 6.09 4.07
N ARG A 28 6.94 7.27 3.68
CA ARG A 28 6.18 8.18 2.80
C ARG A 28 5.93 7.57 1.42
N ARG A 29 6.95 7.00 0.78
CA ARG A 29 6.81 6.33 -0.53
C ARG A 29 5.82 5.17 -0.46
N ARG A 30 5.89 4.38 0.60
CA ARG A 30 4.98 3.27 0.85
C ARG A 30 3.54 3.73 1.04
N ARG A 31 3.29 4.78 1.83
CA ARG A 31 1.96 5.37 1.98
C ARG A 31 1.41 5.90 0.65
N ALA A 32 2.26 6.52 -0.17
CA ALA A 32 1.87 6.97 -1.50
C ALA A 32 1.44 5.80 -2.39
N GLN A 33 2.23 4.72 -2.43
CA GLN A 33 1.89 3.49 -3.15
C GLN A 33 0.56 2.87 -2.67
N GLU A 34 0.33 2.85 -1.34
CA GLU A 34 -0.92 2.37 -0.74
C GLU A 34 -2.13 3.22 -1.13
N GLN A 35 -1.96 4.54 -1.26
CA GLN A 35 -3.00 5.44 -1.73
C GLN A 35 -3.29 5.23 -3.22
N GLU A 36 -2.27 5.03 -4.05
CA GLU A 36 -2.44 4.72 -5.47
C GLU A 36 -3.19 3.40 -5.67
N MET A 37 -2.82 2.35 -4.92
CA MET A 37 -3.54 1.08 -4.91
C MET A 37 -4.99 1.25 -4.46
N ALA A 38 -5.24 2.05 -3.42
CA ALA A 38 -6.59 2.32 -2.94
C ALA A 38 -7.43 3.05 -4.00
N ALA A 39 -6.86 4.03 -4.70
CA ALA A 39 -7.51 4.77 -5.78
C ALA A 39 -7.82 3.85 -6.97
N ALA A 40 -6.86 3.01 -7.38
CA ALA A 40 -7.04 2.05 -8.46
C ALA A 40 -8.10 1.00 -8.12
N ALA A 41 -8.08 0.42 -6.92
CA ALA A 41 -9.11 -0.50 -6.46
C ALA A 41 -10.50 0.16 -6.46
N LYS A 42 -10.59 1.40 -5.99
CA LYS A 42 -11.83 2.18 -5.98
C LYS A 42 -12.35 2.43 -7.40
N ALA A 43 -11.48 2.73 -8.37
CA ALA A 43 -11.86 2.89 -9.77
C ALA A 43 -12.48 1.61 -10.35
N HIS A 44 -12.05 0.44 -9.89
CA HIS A 44 -12.63 -0.86 -10.25
C HIS A 44 -13.83 -1.28 -9.38
N GLY A 45 -14.32 -0.40 -8.50
CA GLY A 45 -15.43 -0.70 -7.60
C GLY A 45 -15.08 -1.68 -6.48
N ALA A 46 -13.79 -1.88 -6.21
CA ALA A 46 -13.28 -2.68 -5.11
C ALA A 46 -12.89 -1.80 -3.91
N ARG A 47 -13.01 -2.35 -2.70
CA ARG A 47 -12.57 -1.72 -1.46
C ARG A 47 -11.18 -2.25 -1.10
N TYR A 48 -10.22 -1.35 -1.01
CA TYR A 48 -8.88 -1.63 -0.52
C TYR A 48 -8.74 -1.21 0.94
N ARG A 49 -8.05 -2.02 1.74
CA ARG A 49 -7.73 -1.77 3.14
C ARG A 49 -6.35 -2.34 3.45
N VAL A 50 -5.61 -1.66 4.30
CA VAL A 50 -4.36 -2.17 4.84
C VAL A 50 -4.58 -2.52 6.30
N ASP A 51 -4.44 -3.80 6.63
CA ASP A 51 -4.48 -4.27 8.01
C ASP A 51 -3.04 -4.38 8.51
N ILE A 52 -2.73 -3.61 9.56
CA ILE A 52 -1.45 -3.66 10.26
C ILE A 52 -1.70 -4.45 11.54
N SER A 53 -0.88 -5.47 11.79
CA SER A 53 -0.95 -6.30 12.98
C SER A 53 0.44 -6.46 13.56
N GLU A 54 0.58 -6.22 14.86
CA GLU A 54 1.84 -6.40 15.56
C GLU A 54 1.79 -7.73 16.30
N TYR A 55 2.82 -8.55 16.13
CA TYR A 55 2.98 -9.78 16.88
C TYR A 55 4.42 -9.84 17.41
N GLY A 56 4.55 -9.69 18.73
CA GLY A 56 5.85 -9.46 19.37
C GLY A 56 6.51 -8.17 18.88
N ALA A 57 7.75 -8.27 18.40
CA ALA A 57 8.51 -7.14 17.83
C ALA A 57 8.36 -7.01 16.30
N THR A 58 7.49 -7.81 15.67
CA THR A 58 7.32 -7.82 14.21
C THR A 58 5.99 -7.18 13.82
N THR A 59 6.07 -6.15 12.97
CA THR A 59 4.90 -5.52 12.35
C THR A 59 4.57 -6.23 11.04
N TYR A 60 3.45 -6.94 11.02
CA TYR A 60 2.89 -7.54 9.83
C TYR A 60 1.94 -6.56 9.14
N ARG A 61 2.03 -6.49 7.82
CA ARG A 61 1.11 -5.72 7.00
C ARG A 61 0.42 -6.64 6.01
N ARG A 62 -0.90 -6.48 5.88
CA ARG A 62 -1.74 -7.27 5.00
C ARG A 62 -2.61 -6.35 4.16
N TYR A 63 -2.51 -6.51 2.85
CA TYR A 63 -3.27 -5.78 1.85
C TYR A 63 -4.56 -6.53 1.57
N VAL A 64 -5.68 -5.97 1.95
CA VAL A 64 -7.00 -6.58 1.84
C VAL A 64 -7.80 -5.88 0.76
N ILE A 65 -8.20 -6.62 -0.26
CA ILE A 65 -8.98 -6.13 -1.39
C ILE A 65 -10.31 -6.89 -1.40
N THR A 66 -11.41 -6.16 -1.36
CA THR A 66 -12.76 -6.71 -1.41
C THR A 66 -13.41 -6.25 -2.70
N THR A 67 -13.74 -7.18 -3.60
CA THR A 67 -14.39 -6.86 -4.88
C THR A 67 -15.84 -6.48 -4.67
N LYS A 68 -16.47 -5.87 -5.69
CA LYS A 68 -17.89 -5.52 -5.68
C LYS A 68 -18.80 -6.73 -5.42
N ASP A 69 -18.38 -7.91 -5.86
CA ASP A 69 -19.10 -9.18 -5.65
C ASP A 69 -18.96 -9.73 -4.21
N GLY A 70 -18.32 -8.99 -3.30
CA GLY A 70 -18.09 -9.39 -1.92
C GLY A 70 -16.92 -10.35 -1.72
N ARG A 71 -16.18 -10.70 -2.78
CA ARG A 71 -15.00 -11.57 -2.66
C ARG A 71 -13.85 -10.80 -2.03
N ARG A 72 -13.37 -11.29 -0.89
CA ARG A 72 -12.20 -10.72 -0.18
C ARG A 72 -10.96 -11.54 -0.51
N ARG A 73 -9.89 -10.85 -0.93
CA ARG A 73 -8.54 -11.40 -1.03
C ARG A 73 -7.58 -10.61 -0.15
N SER A 74 -6.60 -11.30 0.41
CA SER A 74 -5.58 -10.71 1.25
C SER A 74 -4.19 -11.11 0.79
N PHE A 75 -3.28 -10.15 0.75
CA PHE A 75 -1.92 -10.33 0.28
C PHE A 75 -0.94 -9.81 1.34
N THR A 76 0.21 -10.45 1.47
CA THR A 76 1.32 -9.96 2.30
C THR A 76 2.36 -9.23 1.47
N ASN A 77 2.39 -9.47 0.15
CA ASN A 77 3.24 -8.78 -0.80
C ASN A 77 2.47 -7.63 -1.49
N PRO A 78 2.96 -6.38 -1.44
CA PRO A 78 2.31 -5.25 -2.12
C PRO A 78 2.26 -5.41 -3.64
N ASP A 79 3.26 -6.04 -4.27
CA ASP A 79 3.32 -6.20 -5.73
C ASP A 79 2.22 -7.15 -6.23
N GLU A 80 1.95 -8.23 -5.49
CA GLU A 80 0.84 -9.14 -5.77
C GLU A 80 -0.52 -8.46 -5.60
N ALA A 81 -0.67 -7.62 -4.56
CA ALA A 81 -1.88 -6.84 -4.35
C ALA A 81 -2.11 -5.85 -5.50
N GLN A 82 -1.06 -5.16 -5.94
CA GLN A 82 -1.11 -4.23 -7.06
C GLN A 82 -1.44 -4.95 -8.37
N GLN A 83 -0.83 -6.10 -8.63
CA GLN A 83 -1.14 -6.91 -9.81
C GLN A 83 -2.60 -7.36 -9.80
N PHE A 84 -3.12 -7.84 -8.67
CA PHE A 84 -4.52 -8.20 -8.54
C PHE A 84 -5.46 -7.02 -8.84
N ILE A 85 -5.14 -5.81 -8.37
CA ILE A 85 -5.93 -4.61 -8.68
C ILE A 85 -5.91 -4.29 -10.18
N LYS A 86 -4.76 -4.42 -10.84
CA LYS A 86 -4.66 -4.26 -12.30
C LYS A 86 -5.50 -5.30 -13.04
N ASP A 87 -5.48 -6.55 -12.56
CA ASP A 87 -6.26 -7.65 -13.15
C ASP A 87 -7.78 -7.45 -12.96
N LEU A 88 -8.22 -6.83 -11.85
CA LEU A 88 -9.62 -6.40 -11.70
C LEU A 88 -10.05 -5.45 -12.81
N GLY A 89 -9.15 -4.56 -13.25
CA GLY A 89 -9.37 -3.68 -14.40
C GLY A 89 -9.36 -4.40 -15.74
N ALA A 90 -8.55 -5.45 -15.90
CA ALA A 90 -8.52 -6.27 -17.11
C ALA A 90 -9.76 -7.17 -17.24
N LEU A 91 -10.34 -7.58 -16.11
CA LEU A 91 -11.58 -8.37 -16.04
C LEU A 91 -12.85 -7.53 -16.19
N GLN A 92 -12.77 -6.21 -16.12
CA GLN A 92 -13.85 -5.35 -16.62
C GLN A 92 -13.76 -5.31 -18.15
N PRO A 93 -14.66 -5.95 -18.91
CA PRO A 93 -14.67 -5.80 -20.35
C PRO A 93 -14.86 -4.32 -20.68
N LYS A 94 -13.81 -3.71 -21.27
CA LYS A 94 -13.87 -2.39 -21.90
C LYS A 94 -14.91 -2.45 -23.03
N GLY A 95 -16.19 -2.25 -22.73
CA GLY A 95 -17.22 -2.15 -23.75
C GLY A 95 -18.63 -2.58 -23.34
N GLU A 96 -18.80 -3.39 -22.29
CA GLU A 96 -20.15 -3.81 -21.90
C GLU A 96 -20.75 -2.84 -20.89
N ARG A 97 -21.51 -1.88 -21.43
CA ARG A 97 -22.52 -1.12 -20.70
C ARG A 97 -23.32 -2.13 -19.89
N TRP A 98 -23.17 -2.15 -18.57
CA TRP A 98 -24.07 -2.88 -17.67
C TRP A 98 -25.49 -2.33 -17.92
N GLN A 99 -26.21 -2.97 -18.83
CA GLN A 99 -27.64 -2.71 -19.01
C GLN A 99 -28.32 -3.42 -17.85
N PRO A 100 -29.00 -2.70 -16.93
CA PRO A 100 -29.82 -3.36 -15.94
C PRO A 100 -30.81 -4.24 -16.69
N GLY A 101 -30.85 -5.53 -16.35
CA GLY A 101 -31.55 -6.57 -17.10
C GLY A 101 -32.91 -6.10 -17.57
N ILE A 102 -33.07 -6.02 -18.89
CA ILE A 102 -34.38 -5.88 -19.52
C ILE A 102 -35.15 -7.13 -19.08
N PRO A 103 -36.28 -7.02 -18.36
CA PRO A 103 -37.08 -8.18 -18.05
C PRO A 103 -37.60 -8.75 -19.38
N ILE A 104 -37.10 -9.93 -19.73
CA ILE A 104 -37.61 -10.72 -20.84
C ILE A 104 -39.06 -11.07 -20.47
N LYS A 105 -40.01 -10.33 -21.04
CA LYS A 105 -41.43 -10.73 -21.06
C LYS A 105 -41.52 -12.00 -21.92
N TRP A 106 -41.82 -13.12 -21.28
CA TRP A 106 -42.28 -14.30 -21.99
C TRP A 106 -43.71 -14.04 -22.50
N VAL A 107 -43.91 -14.38 -23.78
CA VAL A 107 -45.19 -14.40 -24.50
C VAL A 107 -46.13 -15.42 -23.87
#